data_AF-A0A963FHP2-F1
#
_entry.id   AF-A0A963FHP2-F1
#
_cell.length_a   1.000
_cell.length_b   1.000
_cell.length_c   1.000
_cell.angle_alpha   90.00
_cell.angle_beta   90.00
_cell.angle_gamma   90.00
#
_symmetry.space_group_name_H-M   'P 1'
#
loop_
_entity.id
_entity.type
_entity.pdbx_description
1 polymer ?
#
loop_
_entity_poly.entity_id
_entity_poly.type
_entity_poly.pdbx_seq_one_letter_code
_entity_poly.pdbx_strand_id
1 'polypeptide(L)'
;MSDELIAILEKSKLFSGFNQEQLEQVITHLQPKVITYKSGDRVYKRGDKADRCWLIQSGNLTVKRASLRTPFRKMIYNKGSVTGIQGLADPGSERAVTMIAEDKTKLIEITHQGITRLENEAQIQLWKNVSRLLLRKLSACLSRESFRD
;
A
#
# COMPACT_ATOMS: atom_id res chain seq x y z
N MET A 1 18.08 13.15 1.58
CA MET A 1 17.34 11.86 1.60
C MET A 1 15.92 12.04 2.12
N SER A 2 15.70 12.83 3.17
CA SER A 2 14.37 13.26 3.65
C SER A 2 13.55 13.92 2.53
N ASP A 3 14.13 14.87 1.80
CA ASP A 3 13.37 15.73 0.88
C ASP A 3 12.82 14.97 -0.33
N GLU A 4 13.58 14.00 -0.84
CA GLU A 4 13.12 13.10 -1.90
C GLU A 4 11.95 12.24 -1.41
N LEU A 5 12.01 11.76 -0.15
CA LEU A 5 10.94 10.99 0.45
C LEU A 5 9.69 11.85 0.66
N ILE A 6 9.82 13.09 1.15
CA ILE A 6 8.72 14.05 1.29
C ILE A 6 8.01 14.22 -0.06
N ALA A 7 8.77 14.49 -1.13
CA ALA A 7 8.20 14.70 -2.47
C ALA A 7 7.44 13.46 -3.00
N ILE A 8 7.84 12.26 -2.59
CA ILE A 8 7.14 11.01 -2.95
C ILE A 8 5.86 10.84 -2.12
N LEU A 9 5.94 11.11 -0.80
CA LEU A 9 4.81 11.00 0.10
C LEU A 9 3.73 12.03 -0.25
N GLU A 10 4.10 13.28 -0.53
CA GLU A 10 3.22 14.36 -0.94
C GLU A 10 2.38 13.99 -2.19
N LYS A 11 3.01 13.34 -3.18
CA LYS A 11 2.34 12.89 -4.40
C LYS A 11 1.50 11.61 -4.21
N SER A 12 1.59 10.97 -3.05
CA SER A 12 0.87 9.73 -2.76
C SER A 12 -0.58 10.01 -2.39
N LYS A 13 -1.48 9.16 -2.90
CA LYS A 13 -2.89 9.16 -2.47
C LYS A 13 -3.05 8.84 -0.98
N LEU A 14 -2.07 8.21 -0.34
CA LEU A 14 -2.11 7.88 1.09
C LEU A 14 -1.92 9.11 1.97
N PHE A 15 -1.07 10.06 1.56
CA PHE A 15 -0.78 11.30 2.30
C PHE A 15 -1.38 12.54 1.62
N SER A 16 -2.39 12.35 0.77
CA SER A 16 -3.08 13.45 0.10
C SER A 16 -3.61 14.48 1.11
N GLY A 17 -3.26 15.75 0.91
CA GLY A 17 -3.69 16.85 1.76
C GLY A 17 -2.95 16.96 3.09
N PHE A 18 -1.84 16.25 3.27
CA PHE A 18 -0.88 16.54 4.34
C PHE A 18 -0.14 17.83 4.00
N ASN A 19 0.10 18.69 4.99
CA ASN A 19 1.00 19.82 4.86
C ASN A 19 2.47 19.39 5.09
N GLN A 20 3.41 20.30 4.88
CA GLN A 20 4.84 20.04 5.03
C GLN A 20 5.21 19.53 6.44
N GLU A 21 4.69 20.18 7.49
CA GLU A 21 4.93 19.81 8.89
C GLU A 21 4.44 18.39 9.19
N GLN A 22 3.25 18.02 8.73
CA GLN A 22 2.70 16.68 8.89
C GLN A 22 3.51 15.62 8.10
N LEU A 23 4.07 15.97 6.94
CA LEU A 23 4.97 15.08 6.20
C LEU A 23 6.30 14.88 6.92
N GLU A 24 6.84 15.93 7.55
CA GLU A 24 8.04 15.85 8.38
C GLU A 24 7.81 15.00 9.65
N GLN A 25 6.64 15.16 10.29
CA GLN A 25 6.20 14.28 11.37
C GLN A 25 6.09 12.83 10.90
N VAL A 26 5.55 12.59 9.70
CA VAL A 26 5.49 11.25 9.11
C VAL A 26 6.90 10.66 8.98
N ILE A 27 7.87 11.38 8.43
CA ILE A 27 9.24 10.87 8.30
C ILE A 27 9.85 10.56 9.66
N THR A 28 9.66 11.46 10.62
CA THR A 28 10.24 11.35 11.97
C THR A 28 9.65 10.18 12.75
N HIS A 29 8.33 10.00 12.72
CA HIS A 29 7.63 9.04 13.56
C HIS A 29 7.36 7.69 12.88
N LEU A 30 7.02 7.67 11.59
CA LEU A 30 6.81 6.40 10.86
C LEU A 30 8.14 5.75 10.48
N GLN A 31 9.22 6.53 10.39
CA GLN A 31 10.52 6.09 9.89
C GLN A 31 10.39 5.22 8.63
N PRO A 32 9.79 5.75 7.54
CA PRO A 32 9.44 4.93 6.38
C PRO A 32 10.70 4.28 5.80
N LYS A 33 10.66 2.96 5.62
CA LYS A 33 11.80 2.21 5.07
C LYS A 33 11.64 2.05 3.57
N VAL A 34 12.68 2.45 2.82
CA VAL A 34 12.77 2.16 1.39
C VAL A 34 13.31 0.74 1.22
N ILE A 35 12.52 -0.14 0.63
CA ILE A 35 12.86 -1.55 0.40
C ILE A 35 12.94 -1.77 -1.11
N THR A 36 13.98 -2.46 -1.57
CA THR A 36 14.13 -2.85 -2.98
C THR A 36 13.96 -4.35 -3.13
N TYR A 37 13.11 -4.74 -4.08
CA TYR A 37 12.86 -6.12 -4.48
C TYR A 37 13.35 -6.36 -5.91
N LYS A 38 13.79 -7.59 -6.18
CA LYS A 38 14.10 -8.09 -7.53
C LYS A 38 12.88 -8.78 -8.14
N SER A 39 12.91 -9.00 -9.44
CA SER A 39 11.89 -9.79 -10.13
C SER A 39 11.73 -11.17 -9.49
N GLY A 40 10.51 -11.59 -9.24
CA GLY A 40 10.16 -12.85 -8.59
C GLY A 40 10.08 -12.79 -7.07
N ASP A 41 10.61 -11.74 -6.43
CA ASP A 41 10.56 -11.62 -4.97
C ASP A 41 9.12 -11.44 -4.48
N ARG A 42 8.80 -12.08 -3.35
CA ARG A 42 7.51 -11.90 -2.68
C ARG A 42 7.59 -10.73 -1.72
N VAL A 43 6.73 -9.73 -1.92
CA VAL A 43 6.57 -8.60 -0.98
C VAL A 43 5.86 -9.06 0.29
N TYR A 44 4.82 -9.89 0.13
CA TYR A 44 4.16 -10.63 1.20
C TYR A 44 3.44 -11.85 0.61
N LYS A 45 3.19 -12.86 1.43
CA LYS A 45 2.50 -14.10 1.06
C LYS A 45 1.12 -14.14 1.69
N ARG A 46 0.19 -14.84 1.03
CA ARG A 46 -1.10 -15.20 1.65
C ARG A 46 -0.88 -15.94 2.96
N GLY A 47 -1.64 -15.57 3.99
CA GLY A 47 -1.54 -16.13 5.34
C GLY A 47 -0.53 -15.40 6.24
N ASP A 48 0.36 -14.56 5.69
CA ASP A 48 1.25 -13.75 6.53
C ASP A 48 0.43 -12.78 7.39
N LYS A 49 0.94 -12.44 8.58
CA LYS A 49 0.34 -11.40 9.43
C LYS A 49 0.37 -10.05 8.72
N ALA A 50 -0.74 -9.32 8.77
CA ALA A 50 -0.88 -8.00 8.16
C ALA A 50 -0.72 -6.90 9.22
N ASP A 51 0.37 -6.14 9.16
CA ASP A 51 0.70 -5.08 10.12
C ASP A 51 1.28 -3.81 9.47
N ARG A 52 1.30 -3.79 8.12
CA ARG A 52 1.92 -2.73 7.32
C ARG A 52 1.37 -2.69 5.90
N CYS A 53 1.62 -1.59 5.20
CA CYS A 53 1.37 -1.45 3.77
C CYS A 53 2.60 -0.91 3.03
N TRP A 54 2.54 -0.89 1.71
CA TRP A 54 3.61 -0.38 0.86
C TRP A 54 3.10 0.56 -0.20
N LEU A 55 3.77 1.71 -0.34
CA LEU A 55 3.64 2.63 -1.46
C LEU A 55 4.68 2.25 -2.53
N ILE A 56 4.25 2.11 -3.78
CA ILE A 56 5.16 1.76 -4.89
C ILE A 56 5.85 3.02 -5.41
N GLN A 57 7.15 3.14 -5.17
CA GLN A 57 7.98 4.25 -5.66
C GLN A 57 8.39 4.05 -7.13
N SER A 58 8.75 2.81 -7.50
CA SER A 58 9.09 2.41 -8.88
C SER A 58 8.91 0.91 -9.07
N GLY A 59 8.75 0.46 -10.31
CA GLY A 59 8.54 -0.94 -10.67
C GLY A 59 7.06 -1.36 -10.60
N ASN A 60 6.83 -2.66 -10.75
CA ASN A 60 5.49 -3.23 -10.86
C ASN A 60 5.32 -4.45 -9.95
N LEU A 61 4.17 -4.51 -9.28
CA LEU A 61 3.78 -5.66 -8.45
C LEU A 61 2.56 -6.36 -9.03
N THR A 62 2.46 -7.67 -8.78
CA THR A 62 1.32 -8.47 -9.21
C THR A 62 0.77 -9.36 -8.12
N VAL A 63 -0.55 -9.50 -8.15
CA VAL A 63 -1.27 -10.44 -7.28
C VAL A 63 -1.25 -11.82 -7.91
N LYS A 64 -0.80 -12.84 -7.16
CA LYS A 64 -1.11 -14.24 -7.45
C LYS A 64 -2.22 -14.73 -6.52
N ARG A 65 -3.38 -15.02 -7.10
CA ARG A 65 -4.41 -15.87 -6.47
C ARG A 65 -4.35 -17.25 -7.11
N ALA A 66 -4.12 -18.29 -6.31
CA ALA A 66 -4.30 -19.65 -6.77
C ALA A 66 -5.79 -19.88 -7.08
N SER A 67 -6.13 -20.18 -8.32
CA SER A 67 -7.47 -20.62 -8.72
C SER A 67 -7.32 -21.89 -9.55
N LEU A 68 -8.08 -22.93 -9.21
CA LEU A 68 -8.14 -24.18 -9.96
C LEU A 68 -9.05 -24.09 -11.20
N ARG A 69 -9.86 -23.03 -11.34
CA ARG A 69 -10.94 -22.93 -12.34
C ARG A 69 -10.87 -21.72 -13.25
N THR A 70 -9.92 -20.80 -13.07
CA THR A 70 -9.83 -19.57 -13.87
C THR A 70 -8.39 -19.19 -14.13
N PRO A 71 -8.03 -18.72 -15.34
CA PRO A 71 -6.69 -18.19 -15.60
C PRO A 71 -6.40 -17.06 -14.62
N PHE A 72 -5.19 -17.07 -14.04
CA PHE A 72 -4.72 -16.08 -13.07
C PHE A 72 -5.07 -14.66 -13.53
N ARG A 73 -6.03 -13.99 -12.86
CA ARG A 73 -6.24 -12.55 -13.07
C ARG A 73 -5.05 -11.82 -12.47
N LYS A 74 -4.05 -11.52 -13.31
CA LYS A 74 -2.89 -10.71 -12.99
C LYS A 74 -3.34 -9.27 -12.76
N MET A 75 -3.61 -8.91 -11.50
CA MET A 75 -3.80 -7.50 -11.15
C MET A 75 -2.42 -6.87 -11.01
N ILE A 76 -2.13 -5.88 -11.86
CA ILE A 76 -0.86 -5.14 -11.86
C ILE A 76 -1.03 -3.86 -11.03
N TYR A 77 -0.06 -3.60 -10.16
CA TYR A 77 0.05 -2.41 -9.34
C TYR A 77 1.30 -1.65 -9.76
N ASN A 78 1.12 -0.40 -10.18
CA ASN A 78 2.20 0.44 -10.73
C ASN A 78 2.62 1.50 -9.71
N LYS A 79 3.67 2.27 -10.06
CA LYS A 79 4.11 3.48 -9.34
C LYS A 79 2.94 4.34 -8.84
N GLY A 80 3.03 4.79 -7.59
CA GLY A 80 2.02 5.60 -6.91
C GLY A 80 0.83 4.80 -6.35
N SER A 81 0.71 3.50 -6.66
CA SER A 81 -0.29 2.64 -6.04
C SER A 81 0.14 2.21 -4.65
N VAL A 82 -0.85 1.92 -3.81
CA VAL A 82 -0.64 1.36 -2.47
C VAL A 82 -1.18 -0.07 -2.42
N THR A 83 -0.38 -0.96 -1.85
CA THR A 83 -0.72 -2.36 -1.61
C THR A 83 -0.63 -2.71 -0.12
N GLY A 84 -1.30 -3.79 0.30
CA GLY A 84 -1.28 -4.23 1.69
C GLY A 84 -2.02 -3.30 2.67
N ILE A 85 -2.90 -2.40 2.18
CA ILE A 85 -3.66 -1.43 3.00
C ILE A 85 -4.40 -2.10 4.18
N GLN A 86 -4.86 -3.35 4.01
CA GLN A 86 -5.45 -4.16 5.08
C GLN A 86 -4.58 -4.18 6.34
N GLY A 87 -3.25 -4.24 6.22
CA GLY A 87 -2.36 -4.25 7.38
C GLY A 87 -2.33 -2.95 8.17
N LEU A 88 -2.89 -1.86 7.62
CA LEU A 88 -3.16 -0.64 8.38
C LEU A 88 -4.56 -0.68 9.02
N ALA A 89 -5.58 -1.00 8.22
CA ALA A 89 -6.99 -0.89 8.62
C ALA A 89 -7.47 -2.03 9.55
N ASP A 90 -6.88 -3.21 9.43
CA ASP A 90 -7.21 -4.41 10.21
C ASP A 90 -5.90 -5.13 10.61
N PRO A 91 -5.10 -4.50 11.50
CA PRO A 91 -3.80 -5.02 11.90
C PRO A 91 -3.94 -6.35 12.66
N GLY A 92 -3.11 -7.33 12.31
CA GLY A 92 -3.12 -8.67 12.89
C GLY A 92 -3.88 -9.70 12.07
N SER A 93 -4.72 -9.28 11.13
CA SER A 93 -5.38 -10.18 10.16
C SER A 93 -4.38 -10.89 9.24
N GLU A 94 -4.83 -11.91 8.52
CA GLU A 94 -4.01 -12.61 7.52
C GLU A 94 -4.09 -11.95 6.15
N ARG A 95 -2.96 -11.89 5.44
CA ARG A 95 -2.92 -11.43 4.04
C ARG A 95 -3.78 -12.34 3.18
N ALA A 96 -4.75 -11.77 2.48
CA ALA A 96 -5.65 -12.53 1.60
C ALA A 96 -4.99 -13.04 0.30
N VAL A 97 -3.84 -12.49 -0.09
CA VAL A 97 -3.16 -12.77 -1.37
C VAL A 97 -1.64 -12.74 -1.24
N THR A 98 -0.95 -13.34 -2.22
CA THR A 98 0.51 -13.21 -2.38
C THR A 98 0.80 -12.10 -3.40
N MET A 99 1.70 -11.19 -3.04
CA MET A 99 2.15 -10.08 -3.88
C MET A 99 3.60 -10.29 -4.31
N ILE A 100 3.88 -10.15 -5.60
CA ILE A 100 5.18 -10.47 -6.20
C ILE A 100 5.68 -9.28 -7.02
N ALA A 101 6.97 -8.99 -6.96
CA ALA A 101 7.62 -8.03 -7.85
C ALA A 101 7.87 -8.64 -9.23
N GLU A 102 7.45 -7.96 -10.30
CA GLU A 102 7.67 -8.43 -11.68
C GLU A 102 9.02 -7.98 -12.23
N ASP A 103 9.53 -6.87 -11.71
CA ASP A 103 10.79 -6.24 -12.08
C ASP A 103 11.49 -5.69 -10.83
N LYS A 104 12.60 -4.95 -11.02
CA LYS A 104 13.26 -4.26 -9.92
C LYS A 104 12.32 -3.18 -9.35
N THR A 105 11.73 -3.48 -8.20
CA THR A 105 10.70 -2.64 -7.57
C THR A 105 11.24 -1.98 -6.31
N LYS A 106 10.99 -0.67 -6.14
CA LYS A 106 11.26 0.07 -4.90
C LYS A 106 9.94 0.41 -4.22
N LEU A 107 9.84 0.09 -2.93
CA LEU A 107 8.68 0.30 -2.09
C LEU A 107 9.03 1.15 -0.88
N ILE A 108 8.09 1.96 -0.43
CA ILE A 108 8.14 2.64 0.87
C ILE A 108 7.21 1.88 1.82
N GLU A 109 7.78 1.27 2.85
CA GLU A 109 7.06 0.55 3.90
C GLU A 109 6.49 1.52 4.94
N ILE A 110 5.22 1.31 5.29
CA ILE A 110 4.50 2.08 6.33
C ILE A 110 3.83 1.07 7.25
N THR A 111 4.18 1.11 8.55
CA THR A 111 3.65 0.18 9.54
C THR A 111 2.45 0.77 10.28
N HIS A 112 1.53 -0.10 10.72
CA HIS A 112 0.43 0.32 11.58
C HIS A 112 0.95 0.95 12.89
N GLN A 113 1.98 0.35 13.51
CA GLN A 113 2.60 0.88 14.71
C GLN A 113 3.23 2.27 14.52
N GLY A 114 3.76 2.57 13.33
CA GLY A 114 4.27 3.91 13.02
C GLY A 114 3.15 4.94 13.03
N ILE A 115 1.98 4.60 12.47
CA ILE A 115 0.81 5.49 12.40
C ILE A 115 0.30 5.85 13.79
N THR A 116 0.29 4.91 14.75
CA THR A 116 -0.18 5.19 16.12
C THR A 116 0.70 6.20 16.86
N ARG A 117 1.87 6.56 16.33
CA ARG A 117 2.79 7.55 16.90
C ARG A 117 2.63 8.94 16.28
N LEU A 118 1.79 9.08 15.25
CA LEU A 118 1.47 10.39 14.67
C LEU A 118 0.56 11.18 15.61
N GLU A 119 0.53 12.49 15.43
CA GLU A 119 -0.47 13.33 16.06
C GLU A 119 -1.89 13.04 15.55
N ASN A 120 -2.89 13.35 16.37
CA ASN A 120 -4.29 13.00 16.08
C ASN A 120 -4.77 13.55 14.74
N GLU A 121 -4.40 14.79 14.38
CA GLU A 121 -4.82 15.39 13.12
C GLU A 121 -4.24 14.66 11.90
N ALA A 122 -2.95 14.31 11.96
CA ALA A 122 -2.28 13.52 10.94
C ALA A 122 -2.90 12.11 10.85
N GLN A 123 -3.21 11.47 11.97
CA GLN A 123 -3.92 10.18 11.97
C GLN A 123 -5.30 10.30 11.31
N ILE A 124 -6.09 11.31 11.67
CA ILE A 124 -7.42 11.53 11.09
C ILE A 124 -7.32 11.73 9.56
N GLN A 125 -6.38 12.55 9.10
CA GLN A 125 -6.17 12.78 7.68
C GLN A 125 -5.73 11.50 6.96
N LEU A 126 -4.83 10.72 7.55
CA LEU A 126 -4.40 9.44 7.01
C LEU A 126 -5.57 8.46 6.88
N TRP A 127 -6.39 8.32 7.92
CA TRP A 127 -7.54 7.40 7.91
C TRP A 127 -8.61 7.84 6.91
N LYS A 128 -8.84 9.15 6.72
CA LYS A 128 -9.68 9.66 5.61
C LYS A 128 -9.14 9.18 4.25
N ASN A 129 -7.82 9.22 4.05
CA ASN A 129 -7.19 8.78 2.81
C ASN A 129 -7.23 7.26 2.62
N VAL A 130 -7.01 6.48 3.69
CA VAL A 130 -7.19 5.01 3.68
C VAL A 130 -8.61 4.64 3.30
N SER A 131 -9.63 5.26 3.90
CA SER A 131 -11.04 5.03 3.57
C SER A 131 -11.34 5.31 2.11
N ARG A 132 -10.85 6.44 1.56
CA ARG A 132 -10.99 6.76 0.12
C ARG A 132 -10.30 5.73 -0.77
N LEU A 133 -9.12 5.23 -0.39
CA LEU A 133 -8.39 4.21 -1.14
C LEU A 133 -9.14 2.87 -1.14
N LEU A 134 -9.66 2.45 0.01
CA LEU A 134 -10.46 1.23 0.13
C LEU A 134 -11.76 1.32 -0.68
N LEU A 135 -12.49 2.43 -0.57
CA LEU A 135 -13.70 2.68 -1.36
C LEU A 135 -13.43 2.61 -2.86
N ARG A 136 -12.36 3.27 -3.35
CA ARG A 136 -11.97 3.19 -4.77
C ARG A 136 -11.66 1.75 -5.22
N LYS A 137 -10.99 0.96 -4.37
CA LYS A 137 -10.71 -0.44 -4.66
C LYS A 137 -11.98 -1.29 -4.68
N LEU A 138 -12.89 -1.08 -3.73
CA LEU A 138 -14.19 -1.76 -3.69
C LEU A 138 -15.04 -1.43 -4.92
N SER A 139 -15.18 -0.14 -5.27
CA SER A 139 -15.89 0.29 -6.49
C SER A 139 -15.29 -0.31 -7.76
N ALA A 140 -13.95 -0.40 -7.84
CA ALA A 140 -13.27 -1.02 -8.98
C ALA A 140 -13.44 -2.55 -9.03
N CYS A 141 -13.65 -3.21 -7.90
CA CYS A 141 -14.02 -4.63 -7.88
C CYS A 141 -15.45 -4.82 -8.38
N LEU A 142 -16.40 -4.06 -7.84
CA LEU A 142 -17.82 -4.12 -8.21
C LEU A 142 -18.02 -3.85 -9.71
N SER A 143 -17.41 -2.78 -10.25
CA SER A 143 -17.55 -2.47 -11.68
C SER A 143 -16.98 -3.54 -12.60
N ARG A 144 -16.04 -4.37 -12.15
CA ARG A 144 -15.48 -5.49 -12.91
C ARG A 144 -16.29 -6.78 -12.78
N GLU A 145 -17.22 -6.83 -11.84
CA GLU A 145 -18.19 -7.91 -11.65
C GLU A 145 -19.47 -7.63 -12.44
N SER A 146 -19.92 -6.38 -12.53
CA SER A 146 -21.15 -5.98 -13.23
C SER A 146 -21.15 -6.12 -14.77
N PHE A 147 -20.02 -6.42 -15.41
CA PHE A 147 -19.94 -6.73 -16.86
C PHE A 147 -19.86 -8.24 -17.12
N ARG A 148 -20.40 -9.06 -16.21
CA ARG A 148 -20.44 -10.53 -16.33
C ARG A 148 -21.84 -11.11 -16.38
N ASP A 149 -22.86 -10.25 -16.44
CA ASP A 149 -24.25 -10.63 -16.74
C ASP A 149 -24.56 -10.35 -18.21
#